data_AF-A0AAN5YEW3-F1
#
_entry.id   AF-A0AAN5YEW3-F1
#
_cell.length_a   1.000
_cell.length_b   1.000
_cell.length_c   1.000
_cell.angle_alpha   90.00
_cell.angle_beta   90.00
_cell.angle_gamma   90.00
#
_symmetry.space_group_name_H-M   'P 1'
#
loop_
_entity.id
_entity.type
_entity.pdbx_description
1 polymer ?
#
loop_
_entity_poly.entity_id
_entity_poly.type
_entity_poly.pdbx_seq_one_letter_code
_entity_poly.pdbx_strand_id
1 'polypeptide(L)'
;MNKRQAVFEYQINKVSGLYLDYQNNPFSNKLVHDLRVSIRELRGLLNFIKKRMDEDLYNKLNQQLGAAARVFGTLRELDVLYEYCEDYAVDHPETSEAYYQMFNTFVKDRRIEMNRTFNKSNSATIQQAIEDAKEILELDLFENKKDWKKYTLKRLKKKDKKLRYDFKTVDISDYEAVHEIRKSAKKVRYAATYFNETVSKDLNQYRKDAKAIQSEFGEITDAHVNYDLLTKYADKVKDENVRDLLIQIRDDIECAE
;
A
#
# COMPACT_ATOMS: atom_id res chain seq x y z
N MET A 1 7.37 -6.30 28.38
CA MET A 1 6.62 -5.73 27.24
C MET A 1 5.25 -6.40 27.13
N ASN A 2 4.15 -5.63 27.03
CA ASN A 2 2.81 -6.21 26.86
C ASN A 2 2.55 -6.58 25.38
N LYS A 3 1.56 -7.46 25.13
CA LYS A 3 1.23 -7.96 23.77
C LYS A 3 0.92 -6.87 22.74
N ARG A 4 0.51 -5.66 23.17
CA ARG A 4 0.12 -4.57 22.26
C ARG A 4 1.34 -3.80 21.78
N GLN A 5 2.26 -3.50 22.69
CA GLN A 5 3.56 -2.92 22.37
C GLN A 5 4.36 -3.86 21.46
N ALA A 6 4.29 -5.17 21.72
CA ALA A 6 4.91 -6.20 20.88
C ALA A 6 4.44 -6.18 19.42
N VAL A 7 3.17 -5.81 19.16
CA VAL A 7 2.65 -5.65 17.78
C VAL A 7 3.35 -4.51 17.04
N PHE A 8 3.57 -3.38 17.71
CA PHE A 8 4.25 -2.23 17.11
C PHE A 8 5.74 -2.50 16.95
N GLU A 9 6.39 -3.08 17.97
CA GLU A 9 7.81 -3.44 17.90
C GLU A 9 8.06 -4.42 16.74
N TYR A 10 7.24 -5.48 16.63
CA TYR A 10 7.31 -6.42 15.50
C TYR A 10 7.20 -5.69 14.16
N GLN A 11 6.22 -4.79 14.01
CA GLN A 11 5.99 -4.12 12.74
C GLN A 11 7.09 -3.12 12.39
N ILE A 12 7.65 -2.40 13.37
CA ILE A 12 8.79 -1.49 13.19
C ILE A 12 10.03 -2.28 12.78
N ASN A 13 10.31 -3.40 13.47
CA ASN A 13 11.42 -4.29 13.13
C ASN A 13 11.26 -4.90 11.73
N LYS A 14 10.03 -5.27 11.35
CA LYS A 14 9.72 -5.75 9.99
C LYS A 14 10.01 -4.67 8.93
N VAL A 15 9.60 -3.42 9.16
CA VAL A 15 9.92 -2.31 8.24
C VAL A 15 11.43 -2.10 8.14
N SER A 16 12.13 -2.08 9.29
CA SER A 16 13.59 -1.89 9.34
C SER A 16 14.34 -3.01 8.62
N GLY A 17 13.95 -4.27 8.85
CA GLY A 17 14.56 -5.44 8.20
C GLY A 17 14.33 -5.44 6.70
N LEU A 18 13.09 -5.22 6.25
CA LEU A 18 12.77 -5.14 4.82
C LEU A 18 13.47 -3.96 4.13
N TYR A 19 13.70 -2.85 4.84
CA TYR A 19 14.47 -1.75 4.29
C TYR A 19 15.94 -2.13 4.11
N LEU A 20 16.55 -2.80 5.09
CA LEU A 20 17.90 -3.34 4.95
C LEU A 20 18.01 -4.36 3.80
N ASP A 21 17.04 -5.27 3.69
CA ASP A 21 16.99 -6.24 2.59
C ASP A 21 16.87 -5.54 1.24
N TYR A 22 16.04 -4.51 1.14
CA TYR A 22 15.91 -3.68 -0.06
C TYR A 22 17.22 -2.95 -0.39
N GLN A 23 17.94 -2.44 0.61
CA GLN A 23 19.25 -1.81 0.39
C GLN A 23 20.27 -2.81 -0.18
N ASN A 24 20.18 -4.07 0.23
CA ASN A 24 21.05 -5.14 -0.25
C ASN A 24 20.64 -5.66 -1.65
N ASN A 25 19.34 -5.61 -1.99
CA ASN A 25 18.84 -6.04 -3.29
C ASN A 25 17.66 -5.18 -3.79
N PRO A 26 17.93 -3.98 -4.34
CA PRO A 26 16.88 -3.08 -4.81
C PRO A 26 16.23 -3.49 -6.14
N PHE A 27 16.79 -4.52 -6.79
CA PHE A 27 16.23 -5.08 -8.02
C PHE A 27 15.04 -6.00 -7.76
N SER A 28 14.82 -6.43 -6.51
CA SER A 28 13.68 -7.29 -6.18
C SER A 28 12.37 -6.51 -6.06
N ASN A 29 11.45 -6.71 -7.02
CA ASN A 29 10.09 -6.17 -6.97
C ASN A 29 9.35 -6.63 -5.71
N LYS A 30 9.62 -7.85 -5.25
CA LYS A 30 9.04 -8.40 -4.02
C LYS A 30 9.46 -7.62 -2.77
N LEU A 31 10.74 -7.24 -2.66
CA LEU A 31 11.21 -6.44 -1.52
C LEU A 31 10.58 -5.04 -1.50
N VAL A 32 10.45 -4.40 -2.67
CA VAL A 32 9.75 -3.11 -2.80
C VAL A 32 8.28 -3.25 -2.37
N HIS A 33 7.60 -4.31 -2.83
CA HIS A 33 6.23 -4.61 -2.45
C HIS A 33 6.09 -4.80 -0.94
N ASP A 34 6.88 -5.70 -0.36
CA ASP A 34 6.81 -6.07 1.06
C ASP A 34 7.14 -4.88 1.97
N LEU A 35 8.15 -4.08 1.62
CA LEU A 35 8.49 -2.86 2.36
C LEU A 35 7.34 -1.84 2.33
N ARG A 36 6.75 -1.59 1.16
CA ARG A 36 5.58 -0.70 1.06
C ARG A 36 4.38 -1.22 1.85
N VAL A 37 4.14 -2.54 1.81
CA VAL A 37 3.07 -3.17 2.59
C VAL A 37 3.33 -2.98 4.07
N SER A 38 4.55 -3.22 4.56
CA SER A 38 4.88 -3.12 5.98
C SER A 38 4.76 -1.70 6.53
N ILE A 39 5.17 -0.67 5.77
CA ILE A 39 4.96 0.73 6.14
C ILE A 39 3.46 1.05 6.21
N ARG A 40 2.67 0.56 5.25
CA ARG A 40 1.21 0.77 5.22
C ARG A 40 0.50 0.10 6.38
N GLU A 41 0.93 -1.11 6.74
CA GLU A 41 0.46 -1.85 7.91
C GLU A 41 0.72 -1.03 9.18
N LEU A 42 1.95 -0.55 9.39
CA LEU A 42 2.32 0.29 10.54
C LEU A 42 1.45 1.56 10.63
N ARG A 43 1.24 2.26 9.51
CA ARG A 43 0.32 3.41 9.44
C ARG A 43 -1.13 3.04 9.78
N GLY A 44 -1.57 1.86 9.36
CA GLY A 44 -2.88 1.32 9.68
C GLY A 44 -3.06 1.09 11.19
N LEU A 45 -2.05 0.49 11.82
CA LEU A 45 -2.01 0.28 13.27
C LEU A 45 -1.99 1.61 14.03
N LEU A 46 -1.16 2.56 13.59
CA LEU A 46 -1.12 3.92 14.14
C LEU A 46 -2.48 4.62 14.07
N ASN A 47 -3.14 4.59 12.90
CA ASN A 47 -4.50 5.13 12.72
C ASN A 47 -5.53 4.43 13.63
N PHE A 48 -5.34 3.15 13.91
CA PHE A 48 -6.22 2.41 14.80
C PHE A 48 -6.13 2.92 16.24
N ILE A 49 -4.95 3.31 16.71
CA ILE A 49 -4.75 3.80 18.08
C ILE A 49 -4.85 5.32 18.24
N LYS A 50 -5.02 6.10 17.15
CA LYS A 50 -5.04 7.57 17.18
C LYS A 50 -5.92 8.26 18.25
N LYS A 51 -6.98 7.61 18.73
CA LYS A 51 -7.84 8.19 19.80
C LYS A 51 -7.30 7.98 21.21
N ARG A 52 -6.15 7.32 21.35
CA ARG A 52 -5.50 7.05 22.63
C ARG A 52 -4.20 7.83 22.81
N MET A 53 -3.70 8.44 21.74
CA MET A 53 -2.45 9.21 21.67
C MET A 53 -2.76 10.69 21.51
N ASP A 54 -1.75 11.50 21.81
CA ASP A 54 -1.72 12.90 21.46
C ASP A 54 -1.89 13.10 19.94
N GLU A 55 -2.60 14.16 19.56
CA GLU A 55 -2.97 14.41 18.17
C GLU A 55 -1.78 14.89 17.34
N ASP A 56 -0.90 15.73 17.91
CA ASP A 56 0.28 16.24 17.22
C ASP A 56 1.29 15.11 16.99
N LEU A 57 1.50 14.27 17.99
CA LEU A 57 2.33 13.06 17.84
C LEU A 57 1.76 12.12 16.77
N TYR A 58 0.45 11.86 16.76
CA TYR A 58 -0.19 11.05 15.72
C TYR A 58 0.08 11.63 14.32
N ASN A 59 -0.10 12.95 14.16
CA ASN A 59 0.05 13.62 12.88
C ASN A 59 1.50 13.59 12.39
N LYS A 60 2.48 13.87 13.27
CA LYS A 60 3.93 13.74 13.00
C LYS A 60 4.25 12.35 12.44
N LEU A 61 3.93 11.30 13.21
CA LEU A 61 4.27 9.92 12.85
C LEU A 61 3.57 9.46 11.57
N ASN A 62 2.29 9.81 11.41
CA ASN A 62 1.54 9.44 10.20
C ASN A 62 2.07 10.16 8.94
N GLN A 63 2.52 11.41 9.08
CA GLN A 63 3.14 12.17 8.00
C GLN A 63 4.48 11.57 7.59
N GLN A 64 5.34 11.24 8.55
CA GLN A 64 6.67 10.67 8.31
C GLN A 64 6.58 9.29 7.65
N LEU A 65 5.78 8.38 8.20
CA LEU A 65 5.53 7.09 7.56
C LEU A 65 4.86 7.25 6.18
N GLY A 66 4.03 8.28 6.02
CA GLY A 66 3.44 8.63 4.72
C GLY A 66 4.49 9.08 3.70
N ALA A 67 5.46 9.89 4.12
CA ALA A 67 6.58 10.31 3.29
C ALA A 67 7.46 9.11 2.90
N ALA A 68 7.82 8.27 3.86
CA ALA A 68 8.58 7.04 3.60
C ALA A 68 7.87 6.12 2.60
N ALA A 69 6.55 5.92 2.73
CA ALA A 69 5.78 5.15 1.75
C ALA A 69 5.81 5.78 0.36
N ARG A 70 5.73 7.12 0.25
CA ARG A 70 5.76 7.82 -1.04
C ARG A 70 7.10 7.70 -1.77
N VAL A 71 8.22 7.54 -1.05
CA VAL A 71 9.53 7.31 -1.68
C VAL A 71 9.49 6.15 -2.67
N PHE A 72 8.79 5.07 -2.34
CA PHE A 72 8.67 3.87 -3.18
C PHE A 72 7.43 3.87 -4.10
N GLY A 73 6.69 4.99 -4.18
CA GLY A 73 5.42 5.12 -4.91
C GLY A 73 5.52 4.68 -6.36
N THR A 74 6.19 5.53 -7.13
CA THR A 74 6.42 5.35 -8.56
C THR A 74 7.17 4.06 -8.87
N LEU A 75 8.17 3.68 -8.06
CA LEU A 75 8.90 2.43 -8.26
C LEU A 75 7.96 1.20 -8.24
N ARG A 76 7.03 1.13 -7.28
CA ARG A 76 6.07 0.01 -7.24
C ARG A 76 4.99 0.11 -8.30
N GLU A 77 4.58 1.32 -8.68
CA GLU A 77 3.64 1.51 -9.80
C GLU A 77 4.24 0.95 -11.09
N LEU A 78 5.53 1.20 -11.35
CA LEU A 78 6.25 0.60 -12.48
C LEU A 78 6.34 -0.93 -12.38
N ASP A 79 6.62 -1.48 -11.18
CA ASP A 79 6.65 -2.93 -11.00
C ASP A 79 5.29 -3.59 -11.28
N VAL A 80 4.18 -2.96 -10.89
CA VAL A 80 2.81 -3.46 -11.14
C VAL A 80 2.45 -3.35 -12.62
N LEU A 81 2.77 -2.22 -13.25
CA LEU A 81 2.52 -2.02 -14.68
C LEU A 81 3.30 -3.03 -15.53
N TYR A 82 4.57 -3.26 -15.18
CA TYR A 82 5.38 -4.28 -15.85
C TYR A 82 4.73 -5.66 -15.77
N GLU A 83 4.32 -6.08 -14.56
CA GLU A 83 3.64 -7.37 -14.32
C GLU A 83 2.35 -7.48 -15.14
N TYR A 84 1.53 -6.44 -15.15
CA TYR A 84 0.31 -6.38 -15.97
C TYR A 84 0.59 -6.52 -17.48
N CYS A 85 1.56 -5.77 -18.01
CA CYS A 85 1.91 -5.84 -19.42
C CYS A 85 2.60 -7.16 -19.80
N GLU A 86 3.33 -7.78 -18.87
CA GLU A 86 3.92 -9.13 -19.03
C GLU A 86 2.83 -10.17 -19.22
N ASP A 87 1.82 -10.19 -18.33
CA ASP A 87 0.66 -11.08 -18.45
C ASP A 87 -0.07 -10.84 -19.78
N TYR A 88 -0.35 -9.58 -20.12
CA TYR A 88 -1.01 -9.23 -21.39
C TYR A 88 -0.24 -9.74 -22.62
N ALA A 89 1.09 -9.56 -22.65
CA ALA A 89 1.94 -9.98 -23.77
C ALA A 89 1.97 -11.51 -23.95
N VAL A 90 1.88 -12.26 -22.84
CA VAL A 90 1.79 -13.73 -22.87
C VAL A 90 0.44 -14.18 -23.44
N ASP A 91 -0.64 -13.50 -23.07
CA ASP A 91 -2.00 -13.82 -23.52
C ASP A 91 -2.28 -13.36 -24.96
N HIS A 92 -1.55 -12.36 -25.47
CA HIS A 92 -1.67 -11.80 -26.82
C HIS A 92 -0.34 -11.91 -27.60
N PRO A 93 0.12 -13.14 -27.90
CA PRO A 93 1.43 -13.34 -28.51
C PRO A 93 1.44 -12.84 -29.96
N GLU A 94 2.22 -11.79 -30.22
CA GLU A 94 2.46 -11.27 -31.55
C GLU A 94 3.96 -11.11 -31.80
N THR A 95 4.42 -11.32 -33.03
CA THR A 95 5.82 -11.04 -33.38
C THR A 95 5.98 -9.55 -33.63
N SER A 96 6.24 -8.79 -32.56
CA SER A 96 6.41 -7.34 -32.62
C SER A 96 7.64 -6.87 -31.83
N GLU A 97 8.47 -6.05 -32.49
CA GLU A 97 9.59 -5.34 -31.84
C GLU A 97 9.08 -4.32 -30.80
N ALA A 98 7.80 -3.91 -30.88
CA ALA A 98 7.22 -2.93 -29.98
C ALA A 98 7.19 -3.42 -28.52
N TYR A 99 6.88 -4.69 -28.27
CA TYR A 99 6.94 -5.27 -26.92
C TYR A 99 8.34 -5.17 -26.31
N TYR A 100 9.37 -5.54 -27.08
CA TYR A 100 10.76 -5.47 -26.63
C TYR A 100 11.15 -4.03 -26.26
N GLN A 101 10.79 -3.05 -27.09
CA GLN A 101 11.06 -1.64 -26.82
C GLN A 101 10.27 -1.09 -25.61
N MET A 102 9.01 -1.49 -25.46
CA MET A 102 8.16 -1.13 -24.32
C MET A 102 8.79 -1.61 -23.01
N PHE A 103 9.09 -2.91 -22.89
CA PHE A 103 9.70 -3.47 -21.68
C PHE A 103 11.08 -2.88 -21.39
N ASN A 104 11.89 -2.63 -22.42
CA ASN A 104 13.16 -1.91 -22.24
C ASN A 104 12.97 -0.51 -21.67
N THR A 105 11.90 0.19 -22.07
CA THR A 105 11.57 1.51 -21.53
C THR A 105 11.17 1.40 -20.05
N PHE A 106 10.33 0.44 -19.68
CA PHE A 106 9.97 0.20 -18.28
C PHE A 106 11.16 -0.16 -17.41
N VAL A 107 12.06 -1.04 -17.88
CA VAL A 107 13.28 -1.41 -17.15
C VAL A 107 14.21 -0.22 -16.94
N LYS A 108 14.35 0.66 -17.95
CA LYS A 108 15.14 1.90 -17.85
C LYS A 108 14.54 2.85 -16.82
N ASP A 109 13.23 3.13 -16.90
CA ASP A 109 12.55 4.02 -15.97
C ASP A 109 12.55 3.46 -14.54
N ARG A 110 12.36 2.15 -14.38
CA ARG A 110 12.47 1.48 -13.08
C ARG A 110 13.85 1.68 -12.47
N ARG A 111 14.93 1.59 -13.27
CA ARG A 111 16.31 1.83 -12.79
C ARG A 111 16.51 3.28 -12.35
N ILE A 112 15.95 4.25 -13.06
CA ILE A 112 15.98 5.68 -12.68
C ILE A 112 15.26 5.87 -11.34
N GLU A 113 14.04 5.36 -11.21
CA GLU A 113 13.26 5.48 -9.98
C GLU A 113 13.88 4.74 -8.80
N MET A 114 14.45 3.56 -9.04
CA MET A 114 15.22 2.83 -8.04
C MET A 114 16.38 3.68 -7.52
N ASN A 115 17.20 4.27 -8.40
CA ASN A 115 18.28 5.17 -8.00
C ASN A 115 17.76 6.39 -7.22
N ARG A 116 16.60 6.94 -7.60
CA ARG A 116 15.95 8.04 -6.85
C ARG A 116 15.70 7.64 -5.40
N THR A 117 15.27 6.40 -5.12
CA THR A 117 15.02 5.95 -3.73
C THR A 117 16.27 5.98 -2.84
N PHE A 118 17.47 5.85 -3.40
CA PHE A 118 18.74 5.86 -2.68
C PHE A 118 19.36 7.25 -2.50
N ASN A 119 18.76 8.30 -3.07
CA ASN A 119 19.30 9.64 -2.87
C ASN A 119 19.31 10.00 -1.37
N LYS A 120 20.18 10.94 -0.98
CA LYS A 120 20.41 11.29 0.43
C LYS A 120 19.12 11.69 1.16
N SER A 121 18.26 12.46 0.49
CA SER A 121 17.00 12.95 1.08
C SER A 121 15.98 11.83 1.31
N ASN A 122 15.82 10.92 0.35
CA ASN A 122 14.90 9.80 0.43
C ASN A 122 15.39 8.76 1.46
N SER A 123 16.68 8.45 1.45
CA SER A 123 17.29 7.56 2.45
C SER A 123 17.08 8.10 3.87
N ALA A 124 17.31 9.41 4.07
CA ALA A 124 17.07 10.06 5.35
C ALA A 124 15.59 10.06 5.73
N THR A 125 14.68 10.29 4.77
CA THR A 125 13.22 10.26 5.00
C THR A 125 12.77 8.92 5.56
N ILE A 126 13.29 7.81 5.03
CA ILE A 126 12.93 6.46 5.47
C ILE A 126 13.53 6.15 6.84
N GLN A 127 14.83 6.45 7.03
CA GLN A 127 15.52 6.24 8.31
C GLN A 127 14.85 7.03 9.45
N GLN A 128 14.53 8.30 9.20
CA GLN A 128 13.85 9.16 10.17
C GLN A 128 12.46 8.61 10.51
N ALA A 129 11.67 8.18 9.51
CA ALA A 129 10.37 7.59 9.77
C ALA A 129 10.42 6.28 10.60
N ILE A 130 11.47 5.47 10.43
CA ILE A 130 11.70 4.26 11.25
C ILE A 130 12.08 4.66 12.67
N GLU A 131 12.96 5.65 12.84
CA GLU A 131 13.41 6.11 14.14
C GLU A 131 12.28 6.75 14.94
N ASP A 132 11.55 7.70 14.34
CA ASP A 132 10.40 8.33 15.00
C ASP A 132 9.31 7.32 15.34
N ALA A 133 9.12 6.27 14.53
CA ALA A 133 8.15 5.23 14.85
C ALA A 133 8.48 4.48 16.15
N LYS A 134 9.75 4.44 16.57
CA LYS A 134 10.14 3.86 17.87
C LYS A 134 9.60 4.66 19.05
N GLU A 135 9.33 5.96 18.89
CA GLU A 135 8.69 6.79 19.94
C GLU A 135 7.36 6.19 20.40
N ILE A 136 6.66 5.43 19.54
CA ILE A 136 5.40 4.74 19.88
C ILE A 136 5.61 3.75 21.03
N LEU A 137 6.78 3.11 21.11
CA LEU A 137 7.09 2.08 22.09
C LEU A 137 7.28 2.64 23.50
N GLU A 138 7.63 3.92 23.61
CA GLU A 138 7.81 4.64 24.89
C GLU A 138 6.51 5.18 25.46
N LEU A 139 5.41 5.11 24.70
CA LEU A 139 4.15 5.65 25.15
C LEU A 139 3.48 4.71 26.16
N ASP A 140 2.98 5.27 27.27
CA ASP A 140 2.06 4.60 28.21
C ASP A 140 0.65 4.36 27.60
N LEU A 141 0.57 4.17 26.27
CA LEU A 141 -0.65 3.69 25.62
C LEU A 141 -0.99 2.26 26.05
N PHE A 142 0.00 1.55 26.55
CA PHE A 142 -0.05 0.11 26.72
C PHE A 142 -0.07 -0.36 28.17
N GLU A 143 0.42 0.42 29.14
CA GLU A 143 0.49 0.01 30.55
C GLU A 143 -0.79 0.36 31.32
N ASN A 144 -1.45 1.48 31.04
CA ASN A 144 -2.53 2.00 31.92
C ASN A 144 -3.94 2.21 31.32
N LYS A 145 -4.48 1.28 30.52
CA LYS A 145 -5.94 1.32 30.22
C LYS A 145 -6.63 -0.03 30.44
N LYS A 146 -7.36 -0.11 31.57
CA LYS A 146 -8.60 -0.91 31.65
C LYS A 146 -9.39 -0.59 30.37
N ASP A 147 -9.88 -1.62 29.69
CA ASP A 147 -10.74 -1.54 28.49
C ASP A 147 -10.11 -1.59 27.07
N TRP A 148 -8.88 -2.09 26.87
CA TRP A 148 -8.37 -2.37 25.50
C TRP A 148 -9.29 -3.29 24.69
N LYS A 149 -9.78 -4.38 25.30
CA LYS A 149 -10.73 -5.29 24.66
C LYS A 149 -11.96 -4.55 24.13
N LYS A 150 -12.62 -3.74 24.95
CA LYS A 150 -13.79 -2.95 24.50
C LYS A 150 -13.40 -1.85 23.54
N TYR A 151 -12.25 -1.19 23.70
CA TYR A 151 -11.75 -0.21 22.74
C TYR A 151 -11.63 -0.83 21.35
N THR A 152 -10.91 -1.95 21.24
CA THR A 152 -10.66 -2.66 20.00
C THR A 152 -11.98 -3.14 19.38
N LEU A 153 -12.83 -3.80 20.15
CA LEU A 153 -14.12 -4.30 19.66
C LEU A 153 -15.08 -3.18 19.24
N LYS A 154 -15.22 -2.11 20.05
CA LYS A 154 -16.09 -0.97 19.72
C LYS A 154 -15.59 -0.26 18.45
N ARG A 155 -14.27 -0.08 18.32
CA ARG A 155 -13.67 0.60 17.18
C ARG A 155 -13.76 -0.21 15.89
N LEU A 156 -13.45 -1.51 15.94
CA LEU A 156 -13.61 -2.41 14.80
C LEU A 156 -15.07 -2.49 14.36
N LYS A 157 -16.00 -2.75 15.29
CA LYS A 157 -17.44 -2.77 14.97
C LYS A 157 -17.90 -1.48 14.29
N LYS A 158 -17.47 -0.30 14.79
CA LYS A 158 -17.82 0.98 14.19
C LYS A 158 -17.24 1.15 12.79
N LYS A 159 -15.96 0.82 12.60
CA LYS A 159 -15.27 0.95 11.30
C LYS A 159 -15.81 -0.05 10.28
N ASP A 160 -16.06 -1.28 10.68
CA ASP A 160 -16.64 -2.34 9.84
C ASP A 160 -18.06 -1.99 9.39
N LYS A 161 -18.92 -1.55 10.31
CA LYS A 161 -20.28 -1.09 9.96
C LYS A 161 -20.24 0.05 8.93
N LYS A 162 -19.36 1.04 9.13
CA LYS A 162 -19.19 2.12 8.16
C LYS A 162 -18.65 1.60 6.83
N LEU A 163 -17.63 0.75 6.86
CA LEU A 163 -17.01 0.18 5.66
C LEU A 163 -18.03 -0.57 4.80
N ARG A 164 -18.84 -1.44 5.41
CA ARG A 164 -19.90 -2.19 4.73
C ARG A 164 -21.00 -1.30 4.17
N TYR A 165 -21.34 -0.23 4.88
CA TYR A 165 -22.30 0.76 4.38
C TYR A 165 -21.74 1.47 3.16
N ASP A 166 -20.54 2.07 3.29
CA ASP A 166 -19.89 2.82 2.21
C ASP A 166 -19.70 1.93 0.98
N PHE A 167 -19.24 0.68 1.17
CA PHE A 167 -19.09 -0.30 0.10
C PHE A 167 -20.41 -0.62 -0.64
N LYS A 168 -21.54 -0.67 0.08
CA LYS A 168 -22.85 -0.95 -0.52
C LYS A 168 -23.45 0.25 -1.27
N THR A 169 -23.10 1.46 -0.85
CA THR A 169 -23.76 2.68 -1.33
C THR A 169 -22.91 3.55 -2.25
N VAL A 170 -21.63 3.23 -2.40
CA VAL A 170 -20.73 4.00 -3.25
C VAL A 170 -21.11 3.82 -4.72
N ASP A 171 -20.98 4.91 -5.48
CA ASP A 171 -20.98 4.86 -6.92
C ASP A 171 -19.63 4.29 -7.38
N ILE A 172 -19.65 3.12 -8.02
CA ILE A 172 -18.42 2.44 -8.44
C ILE A 172 -17.66 3.22 -9.53
N SER A 173 -18.31 4.15 -10.24
CA SER A 173 -17.68 5.03 -11.21
C SER A 173 -16.88 6.17 -10.54
N ASP A 174 -17.16 6.48 -9.27
CA ASP A 174 -16.37 7.43 -8.48
C ASP A 174 -15.09 6.76 -7.96
N TYR A 175 -14.04 6.83 -8.77
CA TYR A 175 -12.72 6.28 -8.44
C TYR A 175 -12.20 6.78 -7.08
N GLU A 176 -12.37 8.06 -6.75
CA GLU A 176 -11.84 8.62 -5.50
C GLU A 176 -12.56 8.00 -4.29
N ALA A 177 -13.88 7.86 -4.36
CA ALA A 177 -14.67 7.23 -3.31
C ALA A 177 -14.30 5.73 -3.17
N VAL A 178 -14.22 4.99 -4.28
CA VAL A 178 -13.79 3.57 -4.30
C VAL A 178 -12.41 3.42 -3.67
N HIS A 179 -11.45 4.27 -4.05
CA HIS A 179 -10.09 4.22 -3.54
C HIS A 179 -10.02 4.53 -2.02
N GLU A 180 -10.79 5.50 -1.52
CA GLU A 180 -10.87 5.80 -0.09
C GLU A 180 -11.51 4.66 0.73
N ILE A 181 -12.52 3.99 0.18
CA ILE A 181 -13.11 2.80 0.79
C ILE A 181 -12.09 1.66 0.82
N ARG A 182 -11.35 1.41 -0.27
CA ARG A 182 -10.27 0.40 -0.30
C ARG A 182 -9.19 0.70 0.74
N LYS A 183 -8.78 1.96 0.90
CA LYS A 183 -7.84 2.38 1.98
C LYS A 183 -8.42 2.09 3.36
N SER A 184 -9.71 2.31 3.56
CA SER A 184 -10.40 2.03 4.82
C SER A 184 -10.51 0.53 5.11
N ALA A 185 -10.79 -0.29 4.10
CA ALA A 185 -10.77 -1.75 4.19
C ALA A 185 -9.40 -2.28 4.63
N LYS A 186 -8.33 -1.82 3.97
CA LYS A 186 -6.94 -2.12 4.35
C LYS A 186 -6.69 -1.82 5.84
N LYS A 187 -7.09 -0.64 6.34
CA LYS A 187 -6.93 -0.25 7.75
C LYS A 187 -7.68 -1.18 8.72
N VAL A 188 -8.92 -1.57 8.39
CA VAL A 188 -9.70 -2.53 9.22
C VAL A 188 -9.01 -3.89 9.22
N ARG A 189 -8.61 -4.38 8.05
CA ARG A 189 -7.92 -5.67 7.88
C ARG A 189 -6.65 -5.73 8.73
N TYR A 190 -5.77 -4.73 8.65
CA TYR A 190 -4.52 -4.72 9.43
C TYR A 190 -4.80 -4.71 10.93
N ALA A 191 -5.70 -3.84 11.41
CA ALA A 191 -6.04 -3.81 12.82
C ALA A 191 -6.61 -5.14 13.32
N ALA A 192 -7.51 -5.78 12.55
CA ALA A 192 -8.07 -7.07 12.89
C ALA A 192 -7.01 -8.19 12.90
N THR A 193 -6.09 -8.21 11.92
CA THR A 193 -5.00 -9.19 11.84
C THR A 193 -4.07 -9.09 13.05
N TYR A 194 -3.49 -7.91 13.29
CA TYR A 194 -2.41 -7.77 14.26
C TYR A 194 -2.87 -7.68 15.70
N PHE A 195 -4.07 -7.14 15.95
CA PHE A 195 -4.60 -7.06 17.31
C PHE A 195 -5.42 -8.29 17.74
N ASN A 196 -5.56 -9.31 16.90
CA ASN A 196 -6.30 -10.54 17.24
C ASN A 196 -5.82 -11.16 18.55
N GLU A 197 -4.52 -11.40 18.66
CA GLU A 197 -3.89 -12.04 19.83
C GLU A 197 -3.82 -11.14 21.08
N THR A 198 -4.18 -9.87 20.94
CA THR A 198 -4.19 -8.88 22.03
C THR A 198 -5.53 -8.82 22.77
N VAL A 199 -6.55 -9.55 22.29
CA VAL A 199 -7.88 -9.60 22.89
C VAL A 199 -8.38 -11.05 22.97
N SER A 200 -9.13 -11.40 24.01
CA SER A 200 -9.77 -12.73 24.13
C SER A 200 -11.06 -12.85 23.31
N LYS A 201 -11.01 -12.46 22.03
CA LYS A 201 -12.13 -12.58 21.09
C LYS A 201 -11.59 -12.70 19.67
N ASP A 202 -12.20 -13.57 18.88
CA ASP A 202 -11.86 -13.73 17.47
C ASP A 202 -12.22 -12.48 16.66
N LEU A 203 -11.22 -11.90 15.99
CA LEU A 203 -11.35 -10.76 15.08
C LEU A 203 -11.31 -11.21 13.61
N ASN A 204 -11.19 -12.50 13.32
CA ASN A 204 -11.01 -13.02 11.96
C ASN A 204 -12.16 -12.68 11.02
N GLN A 205 -13.39 -12.53 11.51
CA GLN A 205 -14.51 -12.12 10.67
C GLN A 205 -14.27 -10.73 10.08
N TYR A 206 -13.91 -9.74 10.90
CA TYR A 206 -13.55 -8.39 10.42
C TYR A 206 -12.41 -8.42 9.39
N ARG A 207 -11.42 -9.30 9.59
CA ARG A 207 -10.31 -9.49 8.65
C ARG A 207 -10.81 -10.03 7.30
N LYS A 208 -11.67 -11.05 7.31
CA LYS A 208 -12.24 -11.67 6.11
C LYS A 208 -13.10 -10.70 5.33
N ASP A 209 -14.02 -10.02 6.00
CA ASP A 209 -14.94 -9.05 5.38
C ASP A 209 -14.18 -7.89 4.74
N ALA A 210 -13.23 -7.30 5.48
CA ALA A 210 -12.40 -6.22 4.95
C ALA A 210 -11.47 -6.70 3.82
N LYS A 211 -11.06 -7.97 3.80
CA LYS A 211 -10.29 -8.54 2.69
C LYS A 211 -11.16 -8.65 1.43
N ALA A 212 -12.40 -9.11 1.54
CA ALA A 212 -13.32 -9.22 0.40
C ALA A 212 -13.53 -7.85 -0.27
N ILE A 213 -13.90 -6.83 0.52
CA ILE A 213 -14.07 -5.45 0.03
C ILE A 213 -12.78 -4.90 -0.59
N GLN A 214 -11.63 -5.16 0.03
CA GLN A 214 -10.34 -4.72 -0.51
C GLN A 214 -10.00 -5.36 -1.87
N SER A 215 -10.37 -6.63 -2.06
CA SER A 215 -10.10 -7.39 -3.28
C SER A 215 -10.94 -6.86 -4.43
N GLU A 216 -12.25 -6.75 -4.23
CA GLU A 216 -13.19 -6.27 -5.25
C GLU A 216 -12.86 -4.84 -5.70
N PHE A 217 -12.73 -3.90 -4.77
CA PHE A 217 -12.29 -2.54 -5.12
C PHE A 217 -10.83 -2.47 -5.53
N GLY A 218 -10.09 -3.57 -5.40
CA GLY A 218 -8.73 -3.64 -5.88
C GLY A 218 -8.63 -3.69 -7.38
N GLU A 219 -9.42 -4.54 -8.00
CA GLU A 219 -9.52 -4.68 -9.45
C GLU A 219 -9.82 -3.31 -10.08
N ILE A 220 -10.87 -2.62 -9.61
CA ILE A 220 -11.27 -1.30 -10.12
C ILE A 220 -10.13 -0.27 -9.98
N THR A 221 -9.52 -0.17 -8.80
CA THR A 221 -8.47 0.84 -8.58
C THR A 221 -7.17 0.53 -9.32
N ASP A 222 -6.84 -0.76 -9.47
CA ASP A 222 -5.61 -1.20 -10.12
C ASP A 222 -5.77 -1.01 -11.64
N ALA A 223 -6.95 -1.30 -12.21
CA ALA A 223 -7.33 -0.96 -13.59
C ALA A 223 -7.21 0.54 -13.89
N HIS A 224 -7.80 1.41 -13.07
CA HIS A 224 -7.72 2.86 -13.25
C HIS A 224 -6.26 3.37 -13.21
N VAL A 225 -5.44 2.87 -12.28
CA VAL A 225 -4.03 3.27 -12.19
C VAL A 225 -3.23 2.78 -13.40
N ASN A 226 -3.47 1.56 -13.89
CA ASN A 226 -2.80 1.04 -15.08
C ASN A 226 -3.21 1.83 -16.32
N TYR A 227 -4.49 2.15 -16.49
CA TYR A 227 -4.99 2.99 -17.59
C TYR A 227 -4.27 4.34 -17.66
N ASP A 228 -4.18 5.02 -16.51
CA ASP A 228 -3.49 6.30 -16.38
C ASP A 228 -1.99 6.20 -16.70
N LEU A 229 -1.33 5.13 -16.24
CA LEU A 229 0.10 4.92 -16.49
C LEU A 229 0.37 4.62 -17.96
N LEU A 230 -0.42 3.74 -18.58
CA LEU A 230 -0.31 3.43 -20.01
C LEU A 230 -0.53 4.67 -20.87
N THR A 231 -1.51 5.51 -20.54
CA THR A 231 -1.74 6.80 -21.20
C THR A 231 -0.50 7.70 -21.10
N LYS A 232 0.04 7.87 -19.89
CA LYS A 232 1.27 8.67 -19.68
C LYS A 232 2.47 8.13 -20.44
N TYR A 233 2.58 6.80 -20.56
CA TYR A 233 3.64 6.16 -21.31
C TYR A 233 3.46 6.36 -22.82
N ALA A 234 2.24 6.21 -23.34
CA ALA A 234 1.91 6.46 -24.74
C ALA A 234 2.25 7.90 -25.16
N ASP A 235 1.97 8.88 -24.29
CA ASP A 235 2.31 10.29 -24.53
C ASP A 235 3.81 10.57 -24.51
N LYS A 236 4.59 9.75 -23.77
CA LYS A 236 6.04 9.93 -23.58
C LYS A 236 6.88 9.29 -24.69
N VAL A 237 6.42 8.17 -25.25
CA VAL A 237 7.21 7.41 -26.24
C VAL A 237 7.16 8.08 -27.62
N LYS A 238 8.27 7.98 -28.37
CA LYS A 238 8.40 8.56 -29.72
C LYS A 238 8.13 7.56 -30.85
N ASP A 239 8.37 6.27 -30.59
CA ASP A 239 8.12 5.22 -31.58
C ASP A 239 6.61 4.98 -31.67
N GLU A 240 6.07 5.12 -32.88
CA GLU A 240 4.63 5.02 -33.11
C GLU A 240 4.10 3.61 -32.84
N ASN A 241 4.88 2.56 -33.14
CA ASN A 241 4.43 1.19 -32.89
C ASN A 241 4.35 0.91 -31.38
N VAL A 242 5.29 1.45 -30.59
CA VAL A 242 5.26 1.34 -29.13
C VAL A 242 4.09 2.12 -28.55
N ARG A 243 3.83 3.34 -29.08
CA ARG A 243 2.68 4.15 -28.68
C ARG A 243 1.37 3.41 -28.93
N ASP A 244 1.20 2.86 -30.14
CA ASP A 244 -0.02 2.20 -30.56
C ASP A 244 -0.24 0.91 -29.75
N LEU A 245 0.83 0.15 -29.45
CA LEU A 245 0.76 -1.00 -28.53
C LEU A 245 0.33 -0.59 -27.12
N LEU A 246 0.88 0.49 -26.55
CA LEU A 246 0.48 0.98 -25.22
C LEU A 246 -0.99 1.41 -25.18
N ILE A 247 -1.48 2.04 -26.27
CA ILE A 247 -2.88 2.41 -26.43
C ILE A 247 -3.77 1.17 -26.52
N GLN A 248 -3.35 0.15 -27.28
CA GLN A 248 -4.08 -1.10 -27.39
C GLN A 248 -4.21 -1.79 -26.01
N ILE A 249 -3.10 -1.96 -25.29
CA ILE A 249 -3.12 -2.56 -23.94
C ILE A 249 -4.03 -1.75 -22.99
N ARG A 250 -4.02 -0.42 -23.12
CA ARG A 250 -4.86 0.47 -22.31
C ARG A 250 -6.34 0.28 -22.61
N ASP A 251 -6.71 0.21 -23.89
CA ASP A 251 -8.10 0.15 -24.32
C ASP A 251 -8.73 -1.22 -24.04
N ASP A 252 -7.91 -2.26 -23.86
CA ASP A 252 -8.33 -3.59 -23.39
C ASP A 252 -8.55 -3.66 -21.87
N ILE A 253 -8.21 -2.61 -21.11
CA ILE A 253 -8.60 -2.52 -19.69
C ILE A 253 -10.11 -2.32 -19.64
N GLU A 254 -10.84 -3.33 -19.18
CA GLU A 254 -12.23 -3.20 -18.76
C GLU A 254 -12.33 -2.19 -17.60
N CYS A 255 -12.46 -0.91 -17.93
CA CYS A 255 -12.79 0.11 -16.95
C CYS A 255 -14.28 -0.07 -16.66
N ALA A 256 -14.63 -0.31 -15.39
CA ALA A 256 -16.02 -0.46 -14.98
C ALA A 256 -16.86 0.72 -15.50
N GLU A 257 -17.71 0.45 -16.50
CA GLU A 257 -18.75 1.37 -17.00
C GLU A 257 -19.82 1.61 -15.94
#